data_AF-A0A0R3T3R0-F1
#
_entry.id   AF-A0A0R3T3R0-F1
#
_cell.length_a   1.000
_cell.length_b   1.000
_cell.length_c   1.000
_cell.angle_alpha   90.00
_cell.angle_beta   90.00
_cell.angle_gamma   90.00
#
_symmetry.space_group_name_H-M   'P 1'
#
loop_
_entity.id
_entity.type
_entity.pdbx_description
1 polymer ?
#
loop_
_entity_poly.entity_id
_entity_poly.type
_entity_poly.pdbx_seq_one_letter_code
_entity_poly.pdbx_strand_id
1 'polypeptide(L)' 'MNPIRRIKMRVKEYLDDRERFYDEDPLGKKIAAYYAKWREIFSEVRGRLRSRLRQYLDNLEKEFPNA' A
#
# COMPACT_ATOMS: atom_id res chain seq x y z
N MET A 1 -34.93 6.35 12.55
CA MET A 1 -33.74 6.46 11.67
C MET A 1 -33.20 5.07 11.32
N ASN A 2 -33.03 4.76 10.03
CA ASN A 2 -32.58 3.44 9.55
C ASN A 2 -31.21 3.05 10.17
N PRO A 3 -31.07 1.85 10.78
CA PRO A 3 -29.84 1.38 11.43
C PRO A 3 -28.60 1.41 10.52
N ILE A 4 -28.74 1.04 9.26
CA ILE A 4 -27.65 1.03 8.28
C ILE A 4 -27.14 2.45 8.04
N ARG A 5 -28.05 3.44 7.98
CA ARG A 5 -27.68 4.85 7.80
C ARG A 5 -26.86 5.37 8.98
N ARG A 6 -27.18 4.96 10.22
CA ARG A 6 -26.38 5.30 11.41
C ARG A 6 -24.98 4.69 11.40
N ILE A 7 -24.83 3.47 10.92
CA ILE A 7 -23.51 2.84 10.77
C ILE A 7 -22.69 3.61 9.73
N LYS A 8 -23.27 3.92 8.56
CA LYS A 8 -22.58 4.68 7.51
C LYS A 8 -22.10 6.06 7.98
N MET A 9 -22.91 6.78 8.76
CA MET A 9 -22.51 8.08 9.32
C MET A 9 -21.32 7.95 10.26
N ARG A 10 -21.34 6.99 11.20
CA ARG A 10 -20.22 6.77 12.13
C ARG A 10 -18.93 6.39 11.42
N VAL A 11 -19.00 5.57 10.37
CA VAL A 11 -17.81 5.24 9.56
C VAL A 11 -17.29 6.48 8.85
N LYS A 12 -18.18 7.30 8.29
CA LYS A 12 -17.78 8.55 7.65
C LYS A 12 -17.09 9.50 8.63
N GLU A 13 -17.70 9.78 9.78
CA GLU A 13 -17.12 10.64 10.82
C GLU A 13 -15.73 10.14 11.24
N TYR A 14 -15.59 8.83 11.46
CA TYR A 14 -14.31 8.22 11.79
C TYR A 14 -13.23 8.40 10.70
N LEU A 15 -13.62 8.29 9.42
CA LEU A 15 -12.70 8.50 8.30
C LEU A 15 -12.32 9.98 8.18
N ASP A 16 -13.29 10.89 8.29
CA ASP A 16 -13.07 12.33 8.22
C ASP A 16 -12.13 12.80 9.36
N ASP A 17 -12.30 12.28 10.58
CA ASP A 17 -11.42 12.57 11.72
C ASP A 17 -9.99 12.07 11.50
N ARG A 18 -9.84 10.88 10.89
CA ARG A 18 -8.52 10.34 10.55
C ARG A 18 -7.84 11.11 9.44
N GLU A 19 -8.58 11.50 8.41
CA GLU A 19 -8.06 12.34 7.33
C GLU A 19 -7.51 13.65 7.90
N ARG A 20 -8.31 14.35 8.73
CA ARG A 20 -7.85 15.55 9.43
C ARG A 20 -6.64 15.32 10.30
N PHE A 21 -6.59 14.22 11.05
CA PHE A 21 -5.41 13.90 11.86
C PHE A 21 -4.14 13.80 10.99
N TYR A 22 -4.17 13.09 9.86
CA TYR A 22 -2.99 12.98 9.01
C TYR A 22 -2.65 14.27 8.24
N ASP A 23 -3.64 15.12 7.96
CA ASP A 23 -3.49 16.34 7.16
C ASP A 23 -3.22 17.61 7.97
N GLU A 24 -3.63 17.67 9.23
CA GLU A 24 -3.56 18.89 10.05
C GLU A 24 -2.61 18.71 11.24
N ASP A 25 -2.68 17.56 11.93
CA ASP A 25 -1.90 17.32 13.15
C ASP A 25 -0.39 17.10 12.85
N PRO A 26 0.53 17.72 13.61
CA PRO A 26 1.97 17.57 13.39
C PRO A 26 2.50 16.13 13.52
N LEU A 27 1.95 15.32 14.43
CA LEU A 27 2.31 13.91 14.56
C LEU A 27 1.71 13.11 13.40
N GLY A 28 0.44 13.36 13.06
CA GLY A 28 -0.20 12.75 11.89
C GLY A 28 0.59 12.96 10.60
N LYS A 29 1.00 14.20 10.33
CA LYS A 29 1.87 14.53 9.18
C LYS A 29 3.19 13.75 9.16
N LYS A 30 3.85 13.64 10.32
CA LYS A 30 5.10 12.87 10.44
C LYS A 30 4.88 11.39 10.13
N ILE A 31 3.77 10.82 10.63
CA ILE A 31 3.40 9.43 10.35
C ILE A 31 3.11 9.24 8.86
N ALA A 32 2.32 10.13 8.24
CA ALA A 32 2.00 10.07 6.83
C ALA A 32 3.26 10.14 5.94
N ALA A 33 4.18 11.06 6.25
CA ALA A 33 5.45 11.17 5.53
C ALA A 33 6.33 9.92 5.69
N TYR A 34 6.33 9.30 6.87
CA TYR A 34 7.04 8.04 7.10
C TYR A 34 6.45 6.91 6.25
N TYR A 35 5.12 6.78 6.23
CA TYR A 35 4.44 5.78 5.39
C TYR A 35 4.71 5.97 3.89
N ALA A 36 4.76 7.22 3.41
CA ALA A 36 5.11 7.51 2.02
C ALA A 36 6.49 6.97 1.65
N LYS A 37 7.51 7.26 2.49
CA LYS A 37 8.88 6.74 2.30
C LYS A 37 8.94 5.22 2.35
N TRP A 38 8.24 4.60 3.29
CA TRP A 38 8.17 3.14 3.37
C TRP A 38 7.57 2.54 2.10
N ARG A 39 6.51 3.14 1.58
CA ARG A 39 5.85 2.67 0.36
C ARG A 39 6.78 2.73 -0.85
N GLU A 40 7.59 3.79 -0.97
CA GLU A 40 8.60 3.90 -2.03
C GLU A 40 9.64 2.77 -1.94
N ILE A 41 10.18 2.54 -0.74
CA ILE A 41 11.15 1.45 -0.50
C ILE A 41 10.54 0.08 -0.86
N PHE A 42 9.31 -0.19 -0.41
CA PHE A 42 8.62 -1.44 -0.73
C PHE A 42 8.36 -1.61 -2.23
N SER A 43 8.00 -0.54 -2.92
CA SER A 43 7.82 -0.55 -4.38
C SER A 43 9.12 -0.93 -5.08
N GLU A 44 10.24 -0.34 -4.65
CA GLU A 44 11.55 -0.65 -5.21
C GLU A 44 11.96 -2.10 -4.94
N VAL A 45 11.83 -2.58 -3.70
CA VAL A 45 12.11 -3.98 -3.34
C VAL A 45 11.28 -4.94 -4.19
N ARG A 46 9.98 -4.65 -4.34
CA ARG A 46 9.07 -5.46 -5.17
C ARG A 46 9.51 -5.46 -6.64
N GLY A 47 9.93 -4.31 -7.17
CA GLY A 47 10.47 -4.20 -8.52
C GLY A 47 11.70 -5.08 -8.72
N ARG A 48 12.69 -4.96 -7.81
CA ARG A 48 13.91 -5.78 -7.84
C ARG A 48 13.63 -7.27 -7.77
N LEU A 49 12.70 -7.69 -6.90
CA LEU A 49 12.28 -9.08 -6.78
C LEU A 49 11.63 -9.60 -8.06
N ARG A 50 10.73 -8.83 -8.68
CA ARG A 50 10.09 -9.22 -9.94
C ARG A 50 11.11 -9.35 -11.07
N SER A 51 12.08 -8.46 -11.15
CA SER A 51 13.14 -8.56 -12.16
C SER A 51 14.01 -9.80 -11.96
N ARG A 52 14.40 -10.11 -10.71
CA ARG A 52 15.15 -11.34 -10.40
C ARG A 52 14.36 -12.60 -10.72
N LEU A 53 13.07 -12.62 -10.38
CA LEU A 53 12.18 -13.74 -10.70
C LEU A 53 12.06 -13.92 -12.22
N ARG A 54 11.91 -12.84 -12.98
CA ARG A 54 11.89 -12.92 -14.44
C ARG A 54 13.18 -13.50 -14.99
N GLN A 55 14.33 -13.00 -14.57
CA GLN A 55 15.63 -13.53 -15.00
C GLN A 55 15.78 -15.03 -14.69
N TYR A 56 15.33 -15.45 -13.50
CA TYR A 56 15.34 -16.86 -13.12
C TYR A 56 14.44 -17.71 -14.04
N LEU A 57 13.23 -17.25 -14.33
CA LEU A 57 12.30 -17.94 -15.23
C LEU A 57 12.84 -18.01 -16.66
N ASP A 58 13.40 -16.90 -17.18
CA ASP A 58 13.98 -16.85 -18.53
C ASP A 58 15.18 -17.82 -18.65
N ASN A 59 15.96 -18.00 -17.58
CA ASN A 59 17.05 -18.97 -17.55
C ASN A 59 16.53 -20.40 -17.50
N LEU A 60 15.50 -20.68 -16.72
CA LEU A 60 14.85 -22.00 -16.70
C LEU A 60 14.26 -22.36 -18.06
N GLU A 61 13.61 -21.42 -18.76
CA GLU A 61 13.06 -21.65 -20.10
C GLU A 61 14.17 -21.96 -21.12
N LYS A 62 15.33 -21.30 -21.01
CA LYS A 62 16.50 -21.61 -21.84
C LYS A 62 17.11 -22.98 -21.53
N GLU A 63 17.16 -23.37 -20.26
CA GLU A 63 17.69 -24.66 -19.82
C GLU A 63 16.73 -25.81 -20.17
N PHE A 64 15.42 -25.55 -20.19
CA PHE A 64 14.37 -26.54 -20.45
C PHE A 64 13.33 -26.04 -21.48
N PRO A 65 13.71 -25.89 -22.76
CA PRO A 65 12.87 -25.23 -23.77
C PRO A 65 11.64 -26.04 -24.23
N ASN A 66 11.49 -27.29 -23.78
CA ASN A 66 10.42 -28.22 -24.21
C ASN A 66 9.78 -29.00 -23.05
N ALA A 67 9.87 -28.50 -21.82
CA ALA A 67 9.19 -29.09 -20.67
C ALA A 67 7.69 -28.71 -20.62
#